data_AF-A0A1J5CID5-F1
#
_entry.id   AF-A0A1J5CID5-F1
#
_cell.length_a   1.000
_cell.length_b   1.000
_cell.length_c   1.000
_cell.angle_alpha   90.00
_cell.angle_beta   90.00
_cell.angle_gamma   90.00
#
_symmetry.space_group_name_H-M   'P 1'
#
loop_
_entity.id
_entity.type
_entity.pdbx_description
1 polymer ?
#
loop_
_entity_poly.entity_id
_entity_poly.type
_entity_poly.pdbx_seq_one_letter_code
_entity_poly.pdbx_strand_id
1 'polypeptide(L)' 'MNLCDVLVHINEALSAEQKNELEEDMRGLSGVVAPRFNPGQDHLMLVAFNSDRVNCAALLGKVHAHGYRAQLIGA' A
#
# COMPACT_ATOMS: atom_id res chain seq x y z
N MET A 1 1.75 -18.08 9.35
CA MET A 1 1.27 -17.05 8.40
C MET A 1 0.41 -16.10 9.18
N ASN A 2 1.00 -14.98 9.53
CA ASN A 2 0.35 -13.94 10.31
C ASN A 2 -0.11 -12.84 9.34
N LEU A 3 -1.40 -12.85 9.00
CA LEU A 3 -1.97 -11.89 8.06
C LEU A 3 -2.39 -10.63 8.82
N CYS A 4 -1.89 -9.49 8.38
CA CYS A 4 -2.21 -8.18 8.91
C CYS A 4 -2.74 -7.28 7.79
N ASP A 5 -3.57 -6.32 8.17
CA ASP A 5 -4.04 -5.26 7.29
C ASP A 5 -3.48 -3.93 7.79
N VAL A 6 -3.02 -3.08 6.87
CA VAL A 6 -2.61 -1.71 7.18
C VAL A 6 -3.19 -0.74 6.17
N LEU A 7 -3.60 0.44 6.65
CA LEU A 7 -3.95 1.55 5.78
C LEU A 7 -2.73 2.42 5.52
N VAL A 8 -2.53 2.72 4.24
CA VAL A 8 -1.53 3.68 3.77
C VAL A 8 -2.29 4.88 3.22
N HIS A 9 -2.12 6.03 3.87
CA HIS A 9 -2.61 7.30 3.36
C HIS A 9 -1.58 7.91 2.43
N ILE A 10 -1.96 8.19 1.20
CA ILE A 10 -1.14 8.84 0.18
C ILE A 10 -1.61 10.28 0.04
N ASN A 11 -0.71 11.24 0.18
CA ASN A 11 -1.08 12.65 0.24
C ASN A 11 -1.49 13.21 -1.13
N GLU A 12 -0.96 12.63 -2.20
CA GLU A 12 -1.24 13.02 -3.58
C GLU A 12 -2.55 12.42 -4.10
N ALA A 13 -3.26 13.19 -4.92
CA ALA A 13 -4.38 12.67 -5.70
C ALA A 13 -3.84 11.88 -6.89
N LEU A 14 -3.91 10.55 -6.82
CA LEU A 14 -3.47 9.65 -7.88
C LEU A 14 -4.56 9.48 -8.94
N SER A 15 -4.16 9.50 -10.22
CA SER A 15 -5.03 9.08 -11.32
C SER A 15 -5.33 7.58 -11.25
N ALA A 16 -6.36 7.12 -11.98
CA ALA A 16 -6.68 5.69 -12.03
C ALA A 16 -5.50 4.84 -12.54
N GLU A 17 -4.71 5.37 -13.48
CA GLU A 17 -3.52 4.72 -14.01
C GLU A 17 -2.43 4.60 -12.94
N GLN A 18 -2.14 5.69 -12.21
CA GLN A 18 -1.15 5.70 -11.12
C GLN A 18 -1.55 4.78 -9.96
N LYS A 19 -2.85 4.68 -9.66
CA LYS A 19 -3.36 3.74 -8.65
C LYS A 19 -3.13 2.30 -9.07
N ASN A 20 -3.48 1.96 -10.31
CA ASN A 20 -3.29 0.61 -10.84
C ASN A 20 -1.81 0.23 -10.86
N GLU A 21 -0.94 1.13 -11.32
CA GLU A 21 0.51 0.91 -11.32
C GLU A 21 1.03 0.64 -9.90
N LEU A 22 0.63 1.47 -8.92
CA LEU A 22 1.05 1.28 -7.53
C LEU A 22 0.50 -0.02 -6.92
N GLU A 23 -0.73 -0.42 -7.24
CA GLU A 23 -1.32 -1.68 -6.80
C GLU A 23 -0.55 -2.89 -7.36
N GLU A 24 -0.21 -2.88 -8.66
CA GLU A 24 0.56 -3.94 -9.30
C GLU A 24 1.98 -4.04 -8.71
N ASP A 25 2.63 -2.90 -8.51
CA ASP A 25 3.98 -2.86 -7.95
C ASP A 25 4.02 -3.32 -6.48
N MET A 26 3.00 -2.96 -5.70
CA MET A 26 2.83 -3.45 -4.33
C MET A 26 2.54 -4.95 -4.32
N ARG A 27 1.79 -5.48 -5.29
CA ARG A 27 1.51 -6.91 -5.42
C ARG A 27 2.76 -7.73 -5.73
N GLY A 28 3.77 -7.11 -6.36
CA GLY A 28 5.07 -7.72 -6.60
C GLY A 28 5.93 -7.93 -5.34
N LEU A 29 5.60 -7.28 -4.21
CA LEU A 29 6.33 -7.46 -2.96
C LEU A 29 6.05 -8.82 -2.34
N SER A 30 7.11 -9.57 -2.07
CA SER A 30 7.02 -10.86 -1.38
C SER A 30 6.41 -10.70 0.01
N GLY A 31 5.22 -11.28 0.21
CA GLY A 31 4.47 -11.18 1.46
C GLY A 31 3.26 -10.26 1.39
N VAL A 32 3.12 -9.41 0.36
CA VAL A 32 1.87 -8.71 0.09
C VAL A 32 0.84 -9.69 -0.47
N VAL A 33 -0.38 -9.64 0.05
CA VAL A 33 -1.49 -10.52 -0.35
C VAL A 33 -2.50 -9.76 -1.19
N ALA A 34 -2.95 -8.59 -0.75
CA ALA A 34 -3.94 -7.81 -1.47
C ALA A 34 -3.75 -6.31 -1.24
N PRO A 35 -3.05 -5.60 -2.15
CA PRO A 35 -3.05 -4.15 -2.22
C PRO A 35 -4.31 -3.68 -2.95
N ARG A 36 -5.05 -2.73 -2.37
CA ARG A 36 -6.22 -2.11 -3.02
C ARG A 36 -6.48 -0.69 -2.53
N PHE A 37 -6.91 0.21 -3.41
CA PHE A 37 -7.48 1.49 -3.00
C PHE A 37 -8.92 1.33 -2.51
N ASN A 38 -9.31 2.13 -1.52
CA ASN A 38 -10.68 2.15 -1.01
C ASN A 38 -11.62 2.87 -2.00
N PRO A 39 -12.71 2.24 -2.46
CA PRO A 39 -13.71 2.89 -3.30
C PRO A 39 -14.31 4.12 -2.58
N GLY A 40 -14.21 5.30 -3.19
CA GLY A 40 -14.67 6.56 -2.60
C GLY A 40 -13.67 7.25 -1.67
N GLN A 41 -12.52 6.63 -1.38
CA GLN A 41 -11.40 7.22 -0.64
C GLN A 41 -10.09 6.98 -1.40
N ASP A 42 -9.95 7.72 -2.49
CA ASP A 42 -8.91 7.57 -3.50
C ASP A 42 -7.47 7.76 -3.00
N HIS A 43 -7.29 8.34 -1.81
CA HIS A 43 -6.00 8.55 -1.16
C HIS A 43 -5.69 7.48 -0.09
N LEU A 44 -6.59 6.51 0.13
CA LEU A 44 -6.40 5.44 1.10
C LEU A 44 -6.22 4.11 0.38
N MET A 45 -5.05 3.52 0.60
CA MET A 45 -4.71 2.18 0.14
C MET A 45 -4.73 1.22 1.32
N LEU A 46 -5.54 0.18 1.25
CA LEU A 46 -5.52 -0.92 2.20
C LEU A 46 -4.61 -2.03 1.66
N VAL A 47 -3.68 -2.48 2.49
CA VAL A 47 -2.73 -3.53 2.13
C VAL A 47 -2.86 -4.67 3.12
N ALA A 48 -3.34 -5.81 2.63
CA ALA A 48 -3.26 -7.08 3.35
C ALA A 48 -1.89 -7.71 3.08
N PHE A 49 -1.17 -8.10 4.13
CA PHE A 49 0.18 -8.65 4.02
C PHE A 49 0.50 -9.66 5.12
N ASN A 50 1.46 -10.54 4.85
CA ASN A 50 2.02 -11.48 5.82
C ASN A 50 3.15 -10.80 6.60
N SER A 51 2.92 -10.49 7.88
CA SER A 51 3.89 -9.83 8.76
C SER A 51 5.14 -10.67 9.05
N ASP A 52 5.07 -11.98 8.81
CA ASP A 52 6.24 -12.87 8.86
C ASP A 52 7.23 -12.63 7.68
N ARG A 53 6.80 -11.92 6.61
CA ARG A 53 7.54 -11.77 5.34
C ARG A 53 7.83 -10.33 4.94
N VAL A 54 6.91 -9.41 5.23
CA VAL A 54 7.03 -7.99 4.92
C VAL A 54 6.48 -7.18 6.10
N ASN A 55 7.02 -5.98 6.32
CA ASN A 55 6.59 -5.11 7.41
C ASN A 55 6.08 -3.78 6.86
N CYS A 56 5.37 -3.01 7.70
CA CYS A 56 4.77 -1.75 7.28
C CYS A 56 5.80 -0.72 6.77
N ALA A 57 7.03 -0.74 7.29
CA ALA A 57 8.09 0.15 6.82
C ALA A 57 8.51 -0.16 5.38
N ALA A 58 8.59 -1.43 5.00
CA ALA A 58 8.86 -1.84 3.62
C ALA A 58 7.72 -1.46 2.67
N LEU A 59 6.46 -1.62 3.11
CA LEU A 59 5.28 -1.18 2.36
C LEU A 59 5.31 0.33 2.12
N LEU A 60 5.55 1.11 3.17
CA LEU A 60 5.66 2.57 3.08
C LEU A 60 6.83 3.01 2.19
N GLY A 61 7.98 2.34 2.33
CA GLY A 61 9.17 2.59 1.52
C GLY A 61 8.92 2.36 0.03
N LYS A 62 8.13 1.34 -0.33
CA LYS A 62 7.74 1.10 -1.73
C LYS A 62 6.91 2.25 -2.28
N VAL A 63 5.92 2.74 -1.53
CA VAL A 63 5.10 3.89 -1.97
C VAL A 63 5.96 5.15 -2.14
N HIS A 64 6.90 5.40 -1.22
CA HIS A 64 7.87 6.49 -1.35
C HIS A 64 8.80 6.35 -2.55
N ALA A 65 9.15 5.13 -2.95
CA ALA A 65 10.00 4.88 -4.12
C ALA A 65 9.31 5.27 -5.45
N HIS A 66 7.97 5.29 -5.50
CA HIS A 66 7.22 5.87 -6.63
C HIS A 66 7.20 7.41 -6.61
N GLY A 67 7.80 8.05 -5.61
CA GLY A 67 7.85 9.51 -5.46
C GLY A 67 6.66 10.11 -4.71
N TYR A 68 5.76 9.28 -4.16
CA TYR A 68 4.59 9.73 -3.42
C TYR A 68 4.89 9.92 -1.93
N ARG A 69 4.21 10.88 -1.31
CA ARG A 69 4.28 11.09 0.14
C ARG A 69 3.15 10.29 0.79
N ALA A 70 3.52 9.26 1.52
CA ALA A 70 2.57 8.42 2.23
C ALA A 70 2.84 8.37 3.74
N GLN A 71 1.84 7.93 4.49
CA GLN A 71 1.89 7.68 5.93
C GLN A 71 1.08 6.42 6.25
N LEU A 72 1.48 5.72 7.31
CA LEU A 72 0.71 4.58 7.82
C LEU A 72 -0.40 5.10 8.75
N ILE A 73 -1.62 4.60 8.56
CA ILE A 73 -2.79 4.89 9.40
C ILE A 73 -3.21 3.59 10.07
N GLY A 74 -3.21 3.59 11.40
CA GLY A 74 -3.50 2.40 12.21
C GLY A 74 -2.25 1.54 12.43
N ALA A 75 -1.94 1.28 13.70
CA ALA A 75 -0.90 0.39 14.18
C ALA A 75 -1.52 -0.61 15.16
#